data_AF-A0A8J4EF20-F1
#
_entry.id   AF-A0A8J4EF20-F1
#
_cell.length_a   1.000
_cell.length_b   1.000
_cell.length_c   1.000
_cell.angle_alpha   90.00
_cell.angle_beta   90.00
_cell.angle_gamma   90.00
#
_symmetry.space_group_name_H-M   'P 1'
#
loop_
_entity.id
_entity.type
_entity.pdbx_description
1 polymer ?
#
loop_
_entity_poly.entity_id
_entity_poly.type
_entity_poly.pdbx_seq_one_letter_code
_entity_poly.pdbx_strand_id
1 'polypeptide(L)'
;MEVRSRATSAQWAISREVVHPPLVTEAQFVRVQAVHTAPMPADGARRTYLLAGVVVCGICGRALDSHWLHDRACYRCRHGRTSGQPPSTSGAKRVYVREDHLLARVLGDRRLRRLLPELTEAAEVAAVLRANEMVIVCDHDAWAAESATIRIDLALVSDLGFPMPFAAGSGRPGR
;
A
#
# COMPACT_ATOMS: atom_id res chain seq x y z
N MET A 1 6.94 -12.79 -12.59
CA MET A 1 6.11 -12.98 -11.38
C MET A 1 4.77 -12.32 -11.68
N GLU A 2 3.69 -13.10 -11.80
CA GLU A 2 2.40 -12.59 -12.26
C GLU A 2 1.72 -11.80 -11.13
N VAL A 3 1.66 -10.48 -11.30
CA VAL A 3 1.04 -9.56 -10.35
C VAL A 3 -0.48 -9.75 -10.44
N ARG A 4 -1.05 -10.53 -9.53
CA ARG A 4 -2.51 -10.67 -9.42
C ARG A 4 -3.09 -9.36 -8.89
N SER A 5 -3.69 -8.57 -9.76
CA SER A 5 -4.47 -7.40 -9.37
C SER A 5 -5.74 -7.84 -8.63
N ARG A 6 -6.24 -6.97 -7.75
CA ARG A 6 -7.47 -7.24 -7.00
C ARG A 6 -8.63 -7.21 -7.99
N ALA A 7 -9.47 -8.26 -7.99
CA ALA A 7 -10.69 -8.25 -8.79
C ALA A 7 -11.52 -7.02 -8.40
N THR A 8 -11.81 -6.17 -9.39
CA THR A 8 -12.75 -5.06 -9.24
C THR A 8 -14.13 -5.61 -8.90
N SER A 9 -15.02 -4.80 -8.32
CA SER A 9 -16.39 -5.24 -7.98
C SER A 9 -17.12 -5.85 -9.19
N ALA A 10 -16.81 -5.37 -10.40
CA ALA A 10 -17.35 -5.88 -11.66
C ALA A 10 -16.87 -7.31 -12.03
N GLN A 11 -15.74 -7.76 -11.47
CA GLN A 11 -15.11 -9.06 -11.75
C GLN A 11 -15.45 -10.12 -10.70
N TRP A 12 -16.28 -9.81 -9.70
CA TRP A 12 -16.68 -10.78 -8.69
C TRP A 12 -17.74 -11.75 -9.25
N ALA A 13 -17.48 -13.05 -9.13
CA ALA A 13 -18.49 -14.07 -9.38
C ALA A 13 -19.47 -14.09 -8.20
N ILE A 14 -20.70 -13.65 -8.43
CA ILE A 14 -21.78 -13.70 -7.44
C ILE A 14 -22.52 -15.04 -7.63
N SER A 15 -22.51 -15.88 -6.59
CA SER A 15 -23.32 -17.12 -6.60
C SER A 15 -24.80 -16.76 -6.67
N ARG A 16 -25.53 -17.40 -7.59
CA ARG A 16 -27.00 -17.25 -7.72
C ARG A 16 -27.75 -18.15 -6.75
N GLU A 17 -27.08 -19.13 -6.16
CA GLU A 17 -27.69 -20.07 -5.22
C GLU A 17 -27.55 -19.53 -3.79
N VAL A 18 -28.69 -19.22 -3.19
CA VAL A 18 -28.80 -18.71 -1.83
C VAL A 18 -29.01 -19.88 -0.87
N VAL A 19 -27.94 -20.28 -0.20
CA VAL A 19 -27.92 -21.50 0.65
C VAL A 19 -28.55 -21.29 2.04
N HIS A 20 -28.78 -20.03 2.43
CA HIS A 20 -29.45 -19.68 3.68
C HIS A 20 -30.34 -18.45 3.48
N PRO A 21 -31.44 -18.30 4.25
CA PRO A 21 -32.23 -17.08 4.23
C PRO A 21 -31.34 -15.84 4.42
N PRO A 22 -31.49 -14.79 3.60
CA PRO A 22 -30.68 -13.59 3.70
C PRO A 22 -30.98 -12.83 5.00
N LEU A 23 -29.93 -12.37 5.70
CA LEU A 23 -30.06 -11.62 6.96
C LEU A 23 -30.64 -10.21 6.76
N VAL A 24 -30.43 -9.64 5.57
CA VAL A 24 -30.92 -8.32 5.15
C VAL A 24 -31.32 -8.39 3.69
N THR A 25 -32.23 -7.50 3.25
CA THR A 25 -32.57 -7.41 1.83
C THR A 25 -31.40 -6.86 1.02
N GLU A 26 -31.33 -7.22 -0.26
CA GLU A 26 -30.31 -6.71 -1.19
C GLU A 26 -30.34 -5.18 -1.29
N ALA A 27 -31.54 -4.58 -1.35
CA ALA A 27 -31.70 -3.13 -1.37
C ALA A 27 -31.13 -2.45 -0.11
N GLN A 28 -31.31 -3.05 1.07
CA GLN A 28 -30.70 -2.55 2.31
C GLN A 28 -29.17 -2.72 2.29
N PHE A 29 -28.68 -3.86 1.79
CA PHE A 29 -27.26 -4.10 1.65
C PHE A 29 -26.61 -3.05 0.71
N VAL A 30 -27.15 -2.84 -0.49
CA VAL A 30 -26.67 -1.84 -1.45
C VAL A 30 -26.73 -0.42 -0.87
N ARG A 31 -27.81 -0.09 -0.15
CA ARG A 31 -27.97 1.23 0.47
C ARG A 31 -26.91 1.48 1.54
N VAL A 32 -26.57 0.49 2.36
CA VAL A 32 -25.48 0.60 3.36
C VAL A 32 -24.11 0.60 2.70
N GLN A 33 -23.91 -0.11 1.58
CA GLN A 33 -22.66 -0.05 0.82
C GLN A 33 -22.40 1.36 0.27
N ALA A 34 -23.45 2.11 -0.12
CA ALA A 34 -23.32 3.51 -0.50
C ALA A 34 -22.91 4.43 0.68
N VAL A 35 -23.17 4.00 1.92
CA VAL A 35 -22.84 4.74 3.16
C VAL A 35 -21.40 4.44 3.63
N HIS A 36 -20.69 3.49 3.02
CA HIS A 36 -19.30 3.16 3.37
C HIS A 36 -18.38 4.38 3.17
N THR A 37 -18.28 5.15 4.25
CA THR A 37 -17.31 6.21 4.43
C THR A 37 -16.04 5.52 4.92
N ALA A 38 -14.91 5.79 4.28
CA ALA A 38 -13.61 5.34 4.79
C ALA A 38 -13.55 5.67 6.29
N PRO A 39 -13.13 4.73 7.17
CA PRO A 39 -13.15 4.94 8.62
C PRO A 39 -12.55 6.31 8.95
N MET A 40 -13.38 7.19 9.48
CA MET A 40 -12.94 8.52 9.88
C MET A 40 -12.13 8.34 11.18
N PRO A 41 -10.85 8.74 11.21
CA PRO A 41 -10.05 8.71 12.44
C PRO A 41 -10.73 9.55 13.52
N ALA A 42 -10.40 9.27 14.79
CA ALA A 42 -10.93 10.02 15.93
C ALA A 42 -10.72 11.55 15.80
N ASP A 43 -9.67 11.95 15.08
CA ASP A 43 -9.31 13.35 14.83
C ASP A 43 -10.09 13.99 13.66
N GLY A 44 -11.03 13.26 13.04
CA GLY A 44 -11.86 13.74 11.93
C GLY A 44 -11.13 13.93 10.59
N ALA A 45 -9.81 13.86 10.55
CA ALA A 45 -9.05 14.05 9.31
C ALA A 45 -9.20 12.86 8.36
N ARG A 46 -9.59 13.09 7.10
CA ARG A 46 -9.62 12.02 6.09
C ARG A 46 -8.20 11.57 5.78
N ARG A 47 -7.85 10.36 6.22
CA ARG A 47 -6.57 9.73 5.93
C ARG A 47 -6.54 9.24 4.49
N THR A 48 -5.74 9.91 3.66
CA THR A 48 -5.50 9.52 2.27
C THR A 48 -4.23 8.68 2.17
N TYR A 49 -4.26 7.65 1.34
CA TYR A 49 -3.12 6.77 1.05
C TYR A 49 -2.92 6.78 -0.46
N LEU A 50 -1.96 7.56 -0.94
CA LEU A 50 -1.79 7.80 -2.37
C LEU A 50 -1.46 6.52 -3.12
N LEU A 51 -0.55 5.70 -2.57
CA LEU A 51 -0.04 4.49 -3.20
C LEU A 51 -0.83 3.21 -2.85
N ALA A 52 -2.01 3.34 -2.25
CA ALA A 52 -2.83 2.19 -1.88
C ALA A 52 -3.13 1.30 -3.08
N GLY A 53 -2.83 0.00 -2.93
CA GLY A 53 -3.06 -1.02 -3.96
C GLY A 53 -2.02 -1.06 -5.09
N VAL A 54 -1.04 -0.14 -5.12
CA VAL A 54 0.04 -0.13 -6.14
C VAL A 54 1.36 -0.67 -5.56
N VAL A 55 1.54 -0.59 -4.24
CA VAL A 55 2.73 -1.14 -3.56
C VAL A 55 2.53 -2.62 -3.25
N VAL A 56 3.47 -3.45 -3.70
CA VAL A 56 3.47 -4.90 -3.50
C VAL A 56 4.77 -5.36 -2.85
N CYS A 57 4.70 -6.48 -2.12
CA CYS A 57 5.86 -6.99 -1.40
C CYS A 57 6.66 -7.91 -2.32
N GLY A 58 7.96 -7.67 -2.46
CA GLY A 58 8.86 -8.50 -3.29
C GLY A 58 9.00 -9.94 -2.82
N ILE A 59 8.69 -10.23 -1.54
CA ILE A 59 8.90 -11.55 -0.93
C ILE A 59 7.75 -12.51 -1.20
N CYS A 60 6.49 -12.06 -1.10
CA CYS A 60 5.33 -12.93 -1.39
C CYS A 60 4.29 -12.33 -2.35
N GLY A 61 4.57 -11.16 -2.93
CA GLY A 61 3.78 -10.62 -4.05
C GLY A 61 2.41 -10.06 -3.70
N ARG A 62 2.06 -10.01 -2.40
CA ARG A 62 0.80 -9.39 -1.96
C ARG A 62 0.94 -7.87 -1.93
N ALA A 63 -0.15 -7.16 -2.24
CA ALA A 63 -0.25 -5.73 -1.99
C ALA A 63 -0.05 -5.41 -0.50
N LEU A 64 0.71 -4.37 -0.20
CA LEU A 64 0.96 -3.96 1.19
C LEU A 64 -0.28 -3.28 1.77
N ASP A 65 -0.47 -3.46 3.07
CA ASP A 65 -1.54 -2.82 3.82
C ASP A 65 -1.17 -1.42 4.25
N SER A 66 -2.05 -0.49 3.91
CA SER A 66 -2.04 0.89 4.37
C SER A 66 -2.16 0.98 5.89
N HIS A 67 -1.37 1.87 6.50
CA HIS A 67 -1.33 2.15 7.94
C HIS A 67 -0.96 3.60 8.18
N TRP A 68 -1.36 4.18 9.31
CA TRP A 68 -0.84 5.49 9.77
C TRP A 68 0.04 5.30 10.99
N LEU A 69 1.29 5.73 10.87
CA LEU A 69 2.27 5.68 11.96
C LEU A 69 2.79 7.10 12.20
N HIS A 70 2.63 7.61 13.41
CA HIS A 70 3.06 8.97 13.79
C HIS A 70 2.62 10.04 12.78
N ASP A 71 1.31 10.06 12.47
CA ASP A 71 0.70 10.98 11.50
C ASP A 71 1.27 10.93 10.07
N ARG A 72 1.80 9.77 9.68
CA ARG A 72 2.31 9.53 8.33
C ARG A 72 1.72 8.25 7.73
N ALA A 73 1.40 8.32 6.45
CA ALA A 73 1.00 7.16 5.68
C ALA A 73 2.18 6.19 5.50
N CYS A 74 1.92 4.92 5.79
CA CYS A 74 2.87 3.81 5.73
C CYS A 74 2.21 2.58 5.12
N TYR A 75 3.05 1.67 4.65
CA TYR A 75 2.69 0.41 4.02
C TYR A 75 3.42 -0.72 4.74
N ARG A 76 2.69 -1.76 5.14
CA ARG A 76 3.29 -2.94 5.79
C ARG A 76 2.82 -4.22 5.15
N CYS A 77 3.71 -5.21 5.16
CA CYS A 77 3.35 -6.55 4.73
C CYS A 77 2.84 -7.43 5.90
N ARG A 78 1.87 -8.31 5.63
CA ARG A 78 1.35 -9.31 6.60
C ARG A 78 1.96 -10.71 6.45
N HIS A 79 2.98 -10.92 5.62
CA HIS A 79 3.59 -12.25 5.46
C HIS A 79 4.10 -12.81 6.79
N GLY A 80 3.91 -14.11 6.99
CA GLY A 80 4.29 -14.81 8.22
C GLY A 80 3.35 -14.63 9.42
N ARG A 81 2.23 -13.91 9.30
CA ARG A 81 1.14 -13.93 10.30
C ARG A 81 -0.24 -13.91 9.65
N THR A 82 -0.79 -15.11 9.48
CA THR A 82 -2.24 -15.31 9.41
C THR A 82 -2.61 -16.14 10.63
N SER A 83 -3.75 -15.88 11.28
CA SER A 83 -4.16 -16.54 12.53
C SER A 83 -4.18 -18.07 12.47
N GLY A 84 -4.12 -18.67 11.26
CA GLY A 84 -4.10 -20.12 11.06
C GLY A 84 -2.86 -20.69 10.36
N GLN A 85 -1.73 -19.97 10.25
CA GLN A 85 -0.50 -20.50 9.62
C GLN A 85 0.76 -20.17 10.43
N PRO A 86 1.68 -21.13 10.62
CA PRO A 86 2.96 -20.86 11.26
C PRO A 86 3.78 -19.83 10.47
N PRO A 87 4.69 -19.08 11.13
CA PRO A 87 5.58 -18.15 10.46
C PRO A 87 6.33 -18.87 9.34
N SER A 88 6.43 -18.24 8.17
CA SER A 88 7.23 -18.79 7.07
C SER A 88 8.67 -19.00 7.53
N THR A 89 9.22 -20.19 7.24
CA THR A 89 10.59 -20.61 7.58
C THR A 89 11.69 -19.77 6.92
N SER A 90 11.35 -18.83 6.03
CA SER A 90 12.32 -18.01 5.31
C SER A 90 13.05 -16.97 6.16
N GLY A 91 12.64 -16.73 7.42
CA GLY A 91 13.25 -15.69 8.26
C GLY A 91 13.11 -14.26 7.71
N ALA A 92 12.34 -14.09 6.63
CA ALA A 92 12.15 -12.82 5.95
C ALA A 92 11.50 -11.80 6.89
N LYS A 93 12.16 -10.66 7.07
CA LYS A 93 11.63 -9.55 7.88
C LYS A 93 10.38 -8.99 7.21
N ARG A 94 9.41 -8.56 8.02
CA ARG A 94 8.24 -7.85 7.50
C ARG A 94 8.69 -6.55 6.83
N VAL A 95 8.27 -6.35 5.59
CA VAL A 95 8.46 -5.09 4.87
C VAL A 95 7.59 -4.02 5.53
N TYR A 96 8.23 -2.92 5.92
CA TYR A 96 7.60 -1.70 6.43
C TYR A 96 8.19 -0.51 5.70
N VAL A 97 7.33 0.27 5.07
CA VAL A 97 7.75 1.37 4.20
C VAL A 97 6.88 2.59 4.45
N ARG A 98 7.48 3.78 4.52
CA ARG A 98 6.75 5.04 4.59
C ARG A 98 6.40 5.56 3.20
N GLU A 99 5.23 6.15 3.05
CA GLU A 99 4.76 6.69 1.77
C GLU A 99 5.64 7.82 1.25
N ASP A 100 6.10 8.71 2.13
CA ASP A 100 6.95 9.84 1.74
C ASP A 100 8.31 9.39 1.18
N HIS A 101 8.91 8.36 1.76
CA HIS A 101 10.14 7.76 1.22
C HIS A 101 9.93 7.10 -0.15
N LEU A 102 8.79 6.45 -0.36
CA LEU A 102 8.43 5.88 -1.66
C LEU A 102 8.24 6.95 -2.72
N LEU A 103 7.45 7.97 -2.40
CA LEU A 103 7.17 9.08 -3.31
C LEU A 103 8.47 9.82 -3.68
N ALA A 104 9.34 10.08 -2.70
CA ALA A 104 10.63 10.71 -2.94
C ALA A 104 11.53 9.90 -3.90
N ARG A 105 11.56 8.57 -3.75
CA ARG A 105 12.32 7.69 -4.67
C ARG A 105 11.72 7.65 -6.06
N VAL A 106 10.41 7.47 -6.16
CA VAL A 106 9.68 7.39 -7.43
C VAL A 106 9.82 8.69 -8.21
N LEU A 107 9.59 9.83 -7.56
CA LEU A 107 9.77 11.15 -8.15
C LEU A 107 11.26 11.50 -8.34
N GLY A 108 12.20 10.89 -7.61
CA GLY A 108 13.64 11.15 -7.75
C GLY A 108 14.31 10.35 -8.88
N ASP A 109 13.69 9.25 -9.32
CA ASP A 109 14.31 8.34 -10.29
C ASP A 109 14.26 8.88 -11.73
N ARG A 110 15.44 9.13 -12.30
CA ARG A 110 15.58 9.69 -13.64
C ARG A 110 15.16 8.73 -14.76
N ARG A 111 15.31 7.41 -14.55
CA ARG A 111 14.90 6.42 -15.56
C ARG A 111 13.39 6.32 -15.59
N LEU A 112 12.76 6.28 -14.43
CA LEU A 112 11.31 6.26 -14.32
C LEU A 112 10.69 7.54 -14.91
N ARG A 113 11.23 8.73 -14.61
CA ARG A 113 10.78 10.00 -15.23
C ARG A 113 10.93 10.03 -16.75
N ARG A 114 11.94 9.36 -17.30
CA ARG A 114 12.13 9.28 -18.75
C ARG A 114 11.06 8.41 -19.42
N LEU A 115 10.67 7.31 -18.76
CA LEU A 115 9.61 6.42 -19.26
C LEU A 115 8.22 7.00 -19.02
N LEU A 116 8.04 7.69 -17.89
CA LEU A 116 6.77 8.26 -17.43
C LEU A 116 6.92 9.77 -17.23
N PRO A 117 6.89 10.57 -18.30
CA PRO A 117 7.04 12.03 -18.19
C PRO A 117 5.89 12.71 -17.42
N GLU A 118 4.72 12.05 -17.34
CA GLU A 118 3.56 12.49 -16.54
C GLU A 118 3.77 12.34 -15.03
N LEU A 119 4.85 11.71 -14.59
CA LEU A 119 5.14 11.49 -13.17
C LEU A 119 5.76 12.75 -12.55
N THR A 120 4.93 13.79 -12.38
CA THR A 120 5.35 15.12 -11.90
C THR A 120 5.06 15.34 -10.43
N GLU A 121 3.87 14.97 -9.98
CA GLU A 121 3.41 15.25 -8.61
C GLU A 121 3.10 13.99 -7.81
N ALA A 122 3.31 14.07 -6.50
CA ALA A 122 3.07 12.97 -5.57
C ALA A 122 1.63 12.43 -5.64
N ALA A 123 0.64 13.31 -5.83
CA ALA A 123 -0.77 12.94 -5.88
C ALA A 123 -1.11 12.06 -7.10
N GLU A 124 -0.35 12.21 -8.19
CA GLU A 124 -0.62 11.58 -9.49
C GLU A 124 0.13 10.25 -9.66
N VAL A 125 1.20 10.04 -8.89
CA VAL A 125 2.08 8.85 -9.00
C VAL A 125 1.28 7.56 -9.12
N ALA A 126 0.28 7.35 -8.27
CA ALA A 126 -0.49 6.11 -8.29
C ALA A 126 -1.42 5.99 -9.51
N ALA A 127 -1.94 7.10 -10.03
CA ALA A 127 -2.75 7.11 -11.23
C ALA A 127 -1.88 6.79 -12.46
N VAL A 128 -0.73 7.44 -12.59
CA VAL A 128 0.22 7.22 -13.68
C VAL A 128 0.74 5.78 -13.67
N LEU A 129 1.14 5.25 -12.51
CA LEU A 129 1.59 3.86 -12.41
C LEU A 129 0.49 2.88 -12.82
N ARG A 130 -0.76 3.09 -12.38
CA ARG A 130 -1.89 2.24 -12.78
C ARG A 130 -2.18 2.31 -14.27
N ALA A 131 -2.14 3.50 -14.87
CA ALA A 131 -2.36 3.69 -16.31
C ALA A 131 -1.32 2.95 -17.17
N ASN A 132 -0.12 2.73 -16.62
CA ASN A 132 0.98 2.03 -17.28
C ASN A 132 1.16 0.58 -16.78
N GLU A 133 0.17 0.03 -16.06
CA GLU A 133 0.20 -1.32 -15.49
C GLU A 133 1.46 -1.60 -14.65
N MET A 134 1.95 -0.56 -13.98
CA MET A 134 3.13 -0.60 -13.14
C MET A 134 2.77 -0.73 -11.66
N VAL A 135 3.61 -1.44 -10.92
CA VAL A 135 3.55 -1.57 -9.47
C VAL A 135 4.88 -1.21 -8.84
N ILE A 136 4.86 -0.84 -7.57
CA ILE A 136 6.09 -0.63 -6.79
C ILE A 136 6.32 -1.90 -5.97
N VAL A 137 7.39 -2.61 -6.28
CA VAL A 137 7.83 -3.79 -5.54
C VAL A 137 8.79 -3.37 -4.44
N CYS A 138 8.44 -3.66 -3.19
CA CYS A 138 9.28 -3.36 -2.03
C CYS A 138 9.74 -4.64 -1.34
N ASP A 139 11.05 -4.74 -1.16
CA ASP A 139 11.73 -5.60 -0.20
C ASP A 139 12.38 -4.72 0.89
N HIS A 140 12.95 -5.34 1.92
CA HIS A 140 13.68 -4.68 2.99
C HIS A 140 14.87 -3.87 2.44
N ASP A 141 15.55 -4.38 1.41
CA ASP A 141 16.80 -3.81 0.91
C ASP A 141 16.71 -3.32 -0.55
N ALA A 142 15.70 -3.76 -1.31
CA ALA A 142 15.58 -3.46 -2.74
C ALA A 142 14.16 -3.02 -3.10
N TRP A 143 14.05 -1.90 -3.81
CA TRP A 143 12.79 -1.28 -4.19
C TRP A 143 12.80 -1.09 -5.70
N ALA A 144 11.71 -1.39 -6.39
CA ALA A 144 11.66 -1.28 -7.85
C ALA A 144 10.27 -0.87 -8.34
N ALA A 145 10.21 -0.17 -9.47
CA ALA A 145 9.00 -0.03 -10.26
C ALA A 145 9.01 -1.13 -11.32
N GLU A 146 7.96 -1.95 -11.35
CA GLU A 146 7.84 -3.09 -12.25
C GLU A 146 6.57 -3.03 -13.08
N SER A 147 6.68 -3.50 -14.32
CA SER A 147 5.60 -3.83 -15.25
C SER A 147 5.83 -5.24 -15.79
N ALA A 148 4.98 -5.70 -16.71
CA ALA A 148 5.17 -6.98 -17.39
C ALA A 148 6.49 -7.08 -18.18
N THR A 149 7.05 -5.95 -18.64
CA THR A 149 8.17 -5.92 -19.59
C THR A 149 9.39 -5.14 -19.08
N ILE A 150 9.22 -4.30 -18.06
CA ILE A 150 10.26 -3.39 -17.55
C ILE A 150 10.34 -3.48 -16.03
N ARG A 151 11.56 -3.58 -15.51
CA ARG A 151 11.90 -3.38 -14.10
C ARG A 151 12.90 -2.23 -13.98
N ILE A 152 12.61 -1.28 -13.10
CA ILE A 152 13.50 -0.18 -12.75
C ILE A 152 13.78 -0.25 -11.25
N ASP A 153 15.04 -0.49 -10.88
CA ASP A 153 15.44 -0.43 -9.48
C ASP A 153 15.47 1.03 -9.00
N LEU A 154 14.64 1.32 -8.00
CA LEU A 154 14.51 2.61 -7.36
C LEU A 154 15.60 2.74 -6.30
N ALA A 155 16.76 3.26 -6.74
CA ALA A 155 17.90 3.48 -5.87
C ALA A 155 17.50 4.29 -4.62
N LEU A 156 18.18 4.02 -3.50
CA LEU A 156 18.09 4.85 -2.30
C LEU A 156 18.34 6.31 -2.71
N VAL A 157 17.46 7.22 -2.29
CA VAL A 157 17.80 8.65 -2.17
C VAL A 157 18.76 8.76 -0.98
N SER A 158 19.94 8.17 -1.11
CA SER A 158 21.07 8.51 -0.27
C SER A 158 21.51 9.91 -0.73
N ASP A 159 21.58 10.85 0.21
CA ASP A 159 22.05 12.24 0.05
C ASP A 159 21.03 13.35 -0.18
N LEU A 160 19.85 13.28 0.45
CA LEU A 160 19.23 14.51 0.96
C LEU A 160 18.99 14.33 2.45
N GLY A 161 19.89 14.93 3.24
CA GLY A 161 19.87 14.93 4.69
C GLY A 161 18.55 15.39 5.28
N PHE A 162 17.64 14.45 5.50
CA PHE A 162 16.47 14.68 6.33
C PHE A 162 16.92 14.63 7.79
N PRO A 163 16.77 15.71 8.56
CA PRO A 163 17.05 15.67 9.98
C PRO A 163 16.08 14.68 10.63
N MET A 164 16.62 13.72 11.37
CA MET A 164 15.86 12.93 12.33
C MET A 164 15.32 13.88 13.40
N PRO A 165 14.00 14.08 13.58
CA PRO A 165 13.50 14.59 14.84
C PRO A 165 13.32 13.37 15.75
N PHE A 166 14.42 12.86 16.30
CA PHE A 166 14.35 12.06 17.52
C PHE A 166 14.32 13.03 18.70
N ALA A 167 13.14 13.59 18.98
CA ALA A 167 12.88 14.15 20.31
C ALA A 167 12.42 13.00 21.20
N ALA A 168 13.40 12.32 21.80
CA ALA A 168 13.16 11.50 22.98
C ALA A 168 12.76 12.45 24.13
N GLY A 169 11.54 12.33 24.65
CA GLY A 169 11.17 13.09 25.83
C GLY A 169 9.68 13.13 26.14
N SER A 170 9.20 12.16 26.92
CA SER A 170 8.48 12.46 28.16
C SER A 170 8.33 11.17 28.96
N GLY A 171 9.16 11.02 30.00
CA GLY A 171 8.96 10.01 31.03
C GLY A 171 7.61 10.22 31.71
N ARG A 172 6.89 9.12 31.94
CA ARG A 172 5.79 9.07 32.92
C ARG A 172 6.41 9.13 34.32
N PRO A 173 6.09 10.12 35.17
CA PRO A 173 6.32 9.97 36.60
C PRO A 173 5.29 8.98 37.15
N GLY A 174 5.80 7.96 37.84
CA GLY A 174 4.97 6.98 38.53
C GLY A 174 4.18 7.60 39.68
N ARG A 175 3.01 7.00 39.93
CA ARG A 175 2.43 6.79 41.25
C ARG A 175 1.73 5.44 41.23
#